data_AF-A0A961BKJ4-F1
#
_entry.id   AF-A0A961BKJ4-F1
#
_cell.length_a   1.000
_cell.length_b   1.000
_cell.length_c   1.000
_cell.angle_alpha   90.00
_cell.angle_beta   90.00
_cell.angle_gamma   90.00
#
_symmetry.space_group_name_H-M   'P 1'
#
loop_
_entity.id
_entity.type
_entity.pdbx_description
1 polymer ?
#
loop_
_entity_poly.entity_id
_entity_poly.type
_entity_poly.pdbx_seq_one_letter_code
_entity_poly.pdbx_strand_id
1 'polypeptide(L)'
;MTDPVDTILAEVIDLSKQLADESLTPGERTTIEERRDQLRETARLVSLEGRHPASVELQIEALERRRNVITAEFIKQGYSEKHIGKRIQDPGAYSAGINRRLEELHAAELADIDRQLELLRSYVPRPDLD
;
A
#
# COMPACT_ATOMS: atom_id res chain seq x y z
N MET A 1 23.61 7.07 -23.15
CA MET A 1 23.63 7.05 -21.67
C MET A 1 22.64 6.00 -21.25
N THR A 2 23.05 5.02 -20.46
CA THR A 2 22.13 3.99 -19.92
C THR A 2 21.19 4.66 -18.93
N ASP A 3 19.90 4.33 -18.98
CA ASP A 3 18.93 4.88 -18.04
C ASP A 3 19.31 4.44 -16.60
N PRO A 4 19.32 5.35 -15.60
CA PRO A 4 19.54 4.98 -14.21
C PRO A 4 18.60 3.85 -13.73
N VAL A 5 17.37 3.79 -14.24
CA VAL A 5 16.42 2.71 -13.93
C VAL A 5 16.89 1.37 -14.50
N ASP A 6 17.41 1.35 -15.74
CA ASP A 6 17.95 0.13 -16.37
C ASP A 6 19.18 -0.40 -15.62
N THR A 7 20.01 0.51 -15.09
CA THR A 7 21.18 0.16 -14.28
C THR A 7 20.76 -0.51 -12.97
N ILE A 8 19.78 0.07 -12.27
CA ILE A 8 19.27 -0.51 -11.02
C ILE A 8 18.60 -1.86 -11.28
N LEU A 9 17.85 -2.00 -12.38
CA LEU A 9 17.22 -3.26 -12.75
C LEU A 9 18.25 -4.38 -13.00
N ALA A 10 19.34 -4.06 -13.70
CA ALA A 10 20.42 -5.02 -13.94
C ALA A 10 21.06 -5.49 -12.62
N GLU A 11 21.34 -4.57 -11.69
CA GLU A 11 21.90 -4.92 -10.37
C GLU A 11 20.94 -5.77 -9.54
N VAL A 12 19.65 -5.45 -9.52
CA VAL A 12 18.64 -6.26 -8.79
C VAL A 12 18.54 -7.68 -9.36
N ILE A 13 18.60 -7.82 -10.69
CA ILE A 13 18.59 -9.13 -11.35
C ILE A 13 19.83 -9.94 -10.96
N ASP A 14 21.01 -9.32 -10.94
CA ASP A 14 22.24 -10.01 -10.60
C ASP A 14 22.31 -10.40 -9.12
N LEU A 15 21.84 -9.56 -8.20
CA LEU A 15 21.71 -9.94 -6.79
C LEU A 15 20.68 -11.06 -6.59
N SER A 16 19.61 -11.07 -7.39
CA SER A 16 18.62 -12.16 -7.33
C SER A 16 19.18 -13.49 -7.83
N LYS A 17 20.07 -13.46 -8.84
CA LYS A 17 20.81 -14.65 -9.29
C LYS A 17 21.79 -15.13 -8.22
N GLN A 18 22.48 -14.21 -7.54
CA GLN A 18 23.38 -14.58 -6.43
C GLN A 18 22.60 -15.23 -5.28
N LEU A 19 21.41 -14.71 -4.92
CA LEU A 19 20.56 -15.32 -3.89
C LEU A 19 19.99 -16.70 -4.24
N ALA A 20 20.04 -17.09 -5.52
CA ALA A 20 19.69 -18.43 -5.95
C ALA A 20 20.83 -19.44 -5.71
N ASP A 21 22.04 -18.97 -5.38
CA ASP A 21 23.16 -19.82 -5.00
C ASP A 21 22.94 -20.35 -3.56
N GLU A 22 22.83 -21.68 -3.45
CA GLU A 22 22.63 -22.37 -2.17
C GLU A 22 23.93 -22.47 -1.34
N SER A 23 25.08 -22.13 -1.92
CA SER A 23 26.37 -22.14 -1.22
C SER A 23 26.63 -20.92 -0.34
N LEU A 24 25.77 -19.90 -0.42
CA LEU A 24 25.87 -18.68 0.39
C LEU A 24 25.72 -18.98 1.88
N THR A 25 26.60 -18.41 2.69
CA THR A 25 26.42 -18.41 4.14
C THR A 25 25.22 -17.54 4.53
N PRO A 26 24.61 -17.77 5.71
CA PRO A 26 23.50 -16.94 6.19
C PRO A 26 23.85 -15.44 6.25
N GLY A 27 25.08 -15.09 6.60
CA GLY A 27 25.52 -13.69 6.65
C GLY A 27 25.60 -13.04 5.28
N GLU A 28 26.19 -13.73 4.30
CA GLU A 28 26.27 -13.23 2.92
C GLU A 28 24.88 -13.10 2.30
N ARG A 29 23.99 -14.05 2.56
CA ARG A 29 22.60 -14.00 2.10
C ARG A 29 21.88 -12.75 2.61
N THR A 30 21.97 -12.46 3.91
CA THR A 30 21.38 -11.27 4.51
C THR A 30 21.94 -9.99 3.88
N THR A 31 23.26 -9.89 3.69
CA THR A 31 23.87 -8.70 3.07
C THR A 31 23.38 -8.49 1.62
N ILE A 32 23.25 -9.56 0.85
CA ILE A 32 22.75 -9.49 -0.53
C ILE A 32 21.25 -9.11 -0.56
N GLU A 33 20.45 -9.62 0.38
CA GLU A 33 19.03 -9.25 0.54
C GLU A 33 18.87 -7.77 0.89
N GLU A 34 19.60 -7.28 1.89
CA GLU A 34 19.60 -5.86 2.27
C GLU A 34 20.01 -4.96 1.11
N ARG A 35 21.04 -5.34 0.36
CA ARG A 35 21.49 -4.57 -0.81
C ARG A 35 20.46 -4.54 -1.92
N ARG A 36 19.79 -5.68 -2.18
CA ARG A 36 18.71 -5.77 -3.17
C ARG A 36 17.53 -4.89 -2.76
N ASP A 37 17.20 -4.84 -1.48
CA ASP A 37 16.08 -4.04 -0.98
C ASP A 37 16.40 -2.54 -1.01
N GLN A 38 17.65 -2.14 -0.72
CA GLN A 38 18.14 -0.77 -0.93
C GLN A 38 18.03 -0.32 -2.41
N LEU A 39 18.41 -1.20 -3.34
CA LEU A 39 18.33 -0.90 -4.78
C LEU A 39 16.88 -0.78 -5.26
N ARG A 40 15.97 -1.62 -4.75
CA ARG A 40 14.53 -1.50 -5.03
C ARG A 40 13.97 -0.18 -4.53
N GLU A 41 14.38 0.26 -3.35
CA GLU A 41 13.97 1.56 -2.83
C GLU A 41 14.55 2.71 -3.67
N THR A 42 15.80 2.58 -4.12
CA THR A 42 16.41 3.57 -5.03
C THR A 42 15.69 3.64 -6.38
N ALA A 43 15.32 2.50 -6.98
CA ALA A 43 14.50 2.48 -8.19
C ALA A 43 13.15 3.14 -7.97
N ARG A 44 12.55 2.95 -6.79
CA ARG A 44 11.31 3.59 -6.41
C ARG A 44 11.46 5.11 -6.37
N LEU A 45 12.52 5.60 -5.74
CA LEU A 45 12.86 7.03 -5.68
C LEU A 45 13.05 7.64 -7.07
N VAL A 46 13.87 7.02 -7.92
CA VAL A 46 14.11 7.48 -9.30
C VAL A 46 12.82 7.49 -10.12
N SER A 47 12.00 6.45 -9.98
CA SER A 47 10.69 6.38 -10.64
C SER A 47 9.72 7.46 -10.17
N LEU A 48 9.85 7.94 -8.93
CA LEU A 48 9.03 9.01 -8.36
C LEU A 48 9.55 10.40 -8.74
N GLU A 49 10.86 10.62 -8.77
CA GLU A 49 11.47 11.89 -9.22
C GLU A 49 11.14 12.21 -10.68
N GLY A 50 10.97 11.18 -11.53
CA GLY A 50 10.53 11.34 -12.91
C GLY A 50 9.03 11.58 -13.10
N ARG A 51 8.21 11.51 -12.04
CA ARG A 51 6.74 11.68 -12.17
C ARG A 51 6.35 13.14 -12.11
N HIS A 52 5.46 13.52 -13.04
CA HIS A 52 4.83 14.83 -13.00
C HIS A 52 3.94 14.96 -11.75
N PRO A 53 4.00 16.08 -10.99
CA PRO A 53 3.23 16.27 -9.76
C PRO A 53 1.73 15.99 -9.91
N ALA A 54 1.10 16.46 -10.99
CA ALA A 54 -0.31 16.19 -11.27
C ALA A 54 -0.64 14.69 -11.42
N SER A 55 0.32 13.85 -11.85
CA SER A 55 0.12 12.40 -11.91
C SER A 55 0.17 11.76 -10.53
N VAL A 56 0.99 12.30 -9.62
CA VAL A 56 1.06 11.85 -8.22
C VAL A 56 -0.23 12.23 -7.50
N GLU A 57 -0.70 13.46 -7.68
CA GLU A 57 -1.98 13.94 -7.13
C GLU A 57 -3.17 13.10 -7.60
N LEU A 58 -3.27 12.84 -8.92
CA LEU A 58 -4.34 12.00 -9.46
C LEU A 58 -4.31 10.57 -8.89
N GLN A 59 -3.12 10.02 -8.66
CA GLN A 59 -2.97 8.71 -8.04
C GLN A 59 -3.41 8.73 -6.57
N ILE A 60 -3.05 9.77 -5.81
CA ILE A 60 -3.51 9.98 -4.43
C ILE A 60 -5.05 10.05 -4.41
N GLU A 61 -5.66 10.86 -5.26
CA GLU A 61 -7.12 10.98 -5.34
C GLU A 61 -7.81 9.66 -5.69
N ALA A 62 -7.21 8.85 -6.57
CA ALA A 62 -7.75 7.54 -6.93
C ALA A 62 -7.70 6.56 -5.74
N LEU A 63 -6.58 6.54 -5.01
CA LEU A 63 -6.41 5.71 -3.82
C LEU A 63 -7.34 6.14 -2.68
N GLU A 64 -7.48 7.44 -2.43
CA GLU A 64 -8.41 7.98 -1.44
C GLU A 64 -9.87 7.66 -1.79
N ARG A 65 -10.25 7.80 -3.06
CA ARG A 65 -11.59 7.37 -3.53
C ARG A 65 -11.81 5.90 -3.28
N ARG A 66 -10.84 5.03 -3.59
CA ARG A 66 -10.96 3.59 -3.37
C ARG A 66 -11.10 3.26 -1.87
N ARG A 67 -10.28 3.90 -1.02
CA ARG A 67 -10.36 3.78 0.44
C ARG A 67 -11.75 4.19 0.95
N ASN A 68 -12.29 5.29 0.45
CA ASN A 68 -13.61 5.78 0.83
C ASN A 68 -14.74 4.85 0.36
N VAL A 69 -14.63 4.25 -0.83
CA VAL A 69 -15.58 3.23 -1.30
C VAL A 69 -15.60 2.04 -0.35
N ILE A 70 -14.43 1.47 -0.03
CA ILE A 70 -14.32 0.36 0.92
C ILE A 70 -14.87 0.75 2.29
N THR A 71 -14.52 1.95 2.78
CA THR A 71 -15.01 2.45 4.08
C THR A 71 -16.53 2.67 4.10
N ALA A 72 -17.12 3.01 2.96
CA ALA A 72 -18.57 3.19 2.82
C ALA A 72 -19.34 1.87 2.79
N GLU A 73 -18.69 0.75 2.46
CA GLU A 73 -19.29 -0.59 2.55
C GLU A 73 -19.49 -1.04 4.00
N PHE A 74 -18.73 -0.47 4.95
CA PHE A 74 -18.94 -0.72 6.37
C PHE A 74 -20.28 -0.16 6.84
N ILE A 75 -21.07 -1.03 7.46
CA ILE A 75 -22.35 -0.65 8.05
C ILE A 75 -22.05 0.21 9.28
N LYS A 76 -22.35 1.51 9.19
CA LYS A 76 -22.23 2.44 10.32
C LYS A 76 -23.16 1.98 11.45
N GLN A 77 -22.60 1.79 12.65
CA GLN A 77 -23.31 1.45 13.89
C GLN A 77 -24.49 2.39 14.25
N GLY A 78 -24.70 3.50 13.52
CA GLY A 78 -25.73 4.52 13.80
C GLY A 78 -27.10 4.30 13.15
N TYR A 79 -27.30 3.29 12.29
CA TYR A 79 -28.62 3.04 11.67
C TYR A 79 -29.58 2.20 12.53
N SER A 80 -29.11 1.66 13.65
CA SER A 80 -29.88 0.73 14.49
C SER A 80 -30.87 1.39 15.47
N GLU A 81 -30.88 2.71 15.64
CA GLU A 81 -31.74 3.34 16.66
C GLU A 81 -33.18 3.65 16.19
N LYS A 82 -33.49 3.60 14.89
CA LYS A 82 -34.79 4.12 14.39
C LYS A 82 -35.86 3.10 14.01
N HIS A 83 -35.60 1.79 14.06
CA HIS A 83 -36.60 0.79 13.67
C HIS A 83 -36.81 -0.30 14.73
N ILE A 84 -37.65 0.06 15.71
CA ILE A 84 -38.88 -0.66 16.10
C ILE A 84 -38.81 -2.20 16.17
N GLY A 85 -39.08 -2.72 17.36
CA GLY A 85 -40.17 -3.69 17.57
C GLY A 85 -39.84 -5.19 17.53
N LYS A 86 -39.91 -5.81 18.71
CA LYS A 86 -40.22 -7.23 18.99
C LYS A 86 -39.68 -8.27 17.98
N ARG A 87 -38.70 -9.05 18.48
CA ARG A 87 -38.21 -10.35 17.95
C ARG A 87 -37.41 -10.31 16.66
N ILE A 88 -36.28 -9.63 16.63
CA ILE A 88 -35.24 -9.96 15.64
C ILE A 88 -33.89 -9.92 16.36
N GLN A 89 -33.13 -10.98 16.12
CA GLN A 89 -31.72 -11.18 16.43
C GLN A 89 -30.94 -9.86 16.50
N ASP A 90 -30.19 -9.69 17.59
CA ASP A 90 -29.47 -8.46 17.97
C ASP A 90 -28.85 -7.76 16.74
N PRO A 91 -29.44 -6.65 16.24
CA PRO A 91 -29.02 -6.02 14.99
C PRO A 91 -27.55 -5.61 15.01
N GLY A 92 -27.04 -5.27 16.20
CA GLY A 92 -25.62 -4.96 16.42
C GLY A 92 -24.70 -6.15 16.14
N ALA A 93 -25.10 -7.36 16.52
CA ALA A 93 -24.33 -8.59 16.29
C ALA A 93 -24.29 -8.96 14.80
N TYR A 94 -25.39 -8.74 14.07
CA TYR A 94 -25.46 -8.96 12.62
C TYR A 94 -24.58 -7.96 11.85
N SER A 95 -24.67 -6.67 12.18
CA SER A 95 -23.78 -5.65 11.59
C SER A 95 -22.31 -5.86 11.95
N ALA A 96 -22.01 -6.34 13.16
CA ALA A 96 -20.64 -6.67 13.57
C ALA A 96 -20.08 -7.85 12.77
N GLY A 97 -20.90 -8.88 12.50
CA GLY A 97 -20.50 -10.01 11.66
C GLY A 97 -20.24 -9.62 10.20
N ILE A 98 -21.05 -8.72 9.65
CA ILE A 98 -20.84 -8.18 8.28
C ILE A 98 -19.59 -7.31 8.23
N ASN A 99 -19.43 -6.37 9.16
CA ASN A 99 -18.26 -5.49 9.19
C ASN A 99 -16.97 -6.27 9.39
N ARG A 100 -16.97 -7.30 10.25
CA ARG A 100 -15.82 -8.19 10.41
C ARG A 100 -15.45 -8.90 9.11
N ARG A 101 -16.43 -9.36 8.35
CA ARG A 101 -16.19 -10.01 7.06
C ARG A 101 -15.67 -9.04 6.00
N LEU A 102 -16.18 -7.80 5.98
CA LEU A 102 -15.69 -6.74 5.11
C LEU A 102 -14.27 -6.31 5.50
N GLU A 103 -13.96 -6.23 6.79
CA GLU A 103 -12.61 -6.05 7.34
C GLU A 103 -11.67 -7.15 6.84
N GLU A 104 -12.03 -8.42 7.00
CA GLU A 104 -11.20 -9.54 6.54
C GLU A 104 -11.00 -9.52 5.01
N LEU A 105 -12.03 -9.17 4.24
CA LEU A 105 -11.98 -9.09 2.77
C LEU A 105 -11.09 -7.94 2.28
N HIS A 106 -11.17 -6.78 2.92
CA HIS A 106 -10.48 -5.57 2.48
C HIS A 106 -9.23 -5.21 3.29
N ALA A 107 -8.88 -5.94 4.35
CA ALA A 107 -7.74 -5.63 5.21
C ALA A 107 -6.43 -5.52 4.42
N ALA A 108 -6.16 -6.48 3.53
CA ALA A 108 -4.96 -6.46 2.71
C ALA A 108 -4.96 -5.28 1.71
N GLU A 109 -6.12 -4.97 1.13
CA GLU A 109 -6.28 -3.86 0.19
C GLU A 109 -6.13 -2.50 0.89
N LEU A 110 -6.77 -2.31 2.06
CA LEU A 110 -6.64 -1.10 2.87
C LEU A 110 -5.20 -0.89 3.35
N ALA A 111 -4.51 -1.96 3.78
CA ALA A 111 -3.12 -1.87 4.19
C ALA A 111 -2.18 -1.48 3.04
N ASP A 112 -2.45 -1.98 1.83
CA ASP A 112 -1.68 -1.60 0.64
C ASP A 112 -1.99 -0.15 0.21
N ILE A 113 -3.27 0.25 0.21
CA ILE A 113 -3.68 1.63 -0.08
C ILE A 113 -3.04 2.61 0.91
N ASP A 114 -3.08 2.33 2.22
CA ASP A 114 -2.52 3.20 3.24
C ASP A 114 -0.99 3.32 3.07
N ARG A 115 -0.29 2.21 2.78
CA ARG A 115 1.15 2.23 2.48
C ARG A 115 1.46 3.04 1.22
N GLN A 116 0.68 2.89 0.16
CA GLN A 116 0.86 3.64 -1.09
C GLN A 116 0.57 5.13 -0.89
N LEU A 117 -0.44 5.50 -0.10
CA LEU A 117 -0.74 6.89 0.23
C LEU A 117 0.36 7.52 1.08
N GLU A 118 0.86 6.82 2.10
CA GLU A 118 1.99 7.28 2.93
C GLU A 118 3.22 7.55 2.07
N LEU A 119 3.51 6.62 1.16
CA LEU A 119 4.58 6.77 0.21
C LEU A 119 4.36 7.98 -0.69
N LEU A 120 3.25 8.08 -1.43
CA LEU A 120 3.06 9.18 -2.37
C LEU A 120 3.04 10.56 -1.67
N ARG A 121 2.47 10.65 -0.46
CA ARG A 121 2.41 11.89 0.31
C ARG A 121 3.76 12.32 0.88
N SER A 122 4.70 11.41 1.12
CA SER A 122 6.07 11.80 1.51
C SER A 122 6.85 12.48 0.37
N TYR A 123 6.40 12.32 -0.88
CA TYR A 123 7.02 12.90 -2.07
C TYR A 123 6.30 14.09 -2.68
N VAL A 124 5.06 14.39 -2.29
CA VAL A 124 4.43 15.65 -2.71
C VAL A 124 5.17 16.79 -1.99
N PRO A 125 5.93 17.64 -2.69
CA PRO A 125 6.46 18.85 -2.06
C PRO A 125 5.24 19.67 -1.66
N ARG A 126 5.10 19.98 -0.36
CA ARG A 126 4.02 20.86 0.10
C ARG A 126 4.10 22.15 -0.73
N PRO A 127 3.05 22.51 -1.49
CA PRO A 127 3.07 23.75 -2.26
C PRO A 127 2.97 25.00 -1.36
N ASP A 128 2.91 24.85 -0.03
CA ASP A 128 2.70 25.93 0.93
C ASP A 128 3.97 26.25 1.74
N LEU A 129 5.02 26.72 1.06
CA LEU A 129 6.09 27.54 1.66
C LEU A 129 6.56 28.55 0.60
N ASP A 130 5.69 29.50 0.28
CA ASP A 130 6.06 30.83 -0.23
C ASP A 130 5.04 31.87 0.29
#